data_AF-X1IHQ1-F1
#
_entry.id   AF-X1IHQ1-F1
#
_cell.length_a   1.000
_cell.length_b   1.000
_cell.length_c   1.000
_cell.angle_alpha   90.00
_cell.angle_beta   90.00
_cell.angle_gamma   90.00
#
_symmetry.space_group_name_H-M   'P 1'
#
loop_
_entity.id
_entity.type
_entity.pdbx_description
1 polymer ?
#
loop_
_entity_poly.entity_id
_entity_poly.type
_entity_poly.pdbx_seq_one_letter_code
_entity_poly.pdbx_strand_id
1 'polypeptide(L)'
;MIKRYQTKEMSNIFNDEYKLKKWLFVEKVVAEVEENTGIIPKGLSKKLSNIIVKPERVYEIEKVTNHDVIAFLQAAREKLGKEGKWLHFGLTSYDLVDTAFVLIIIEGVDIILKFCIWGIIT
;
A
#
# COMPACT_ATOMS: atom_id res chain seq x y z
N MET A 1 13.92 -6.69 11.55
CA MET A 1 14.17 -7.93 12.32
C MET A 1 15.28 -8.71 11.62
N ILE A 2 16.21 -9.33 12.35
CA ILE A 2 17.24 -10.16 11.69
C ILE A 2 16.65 -11.50 11.23
N LYS A 3 17.19 -12.09 10.16
CA LYS A 3 16.68 -13.32 9.53
C LYS A 3 16.47 -14.48 10.50
N ARG A 4 17.33 -14.59 11.54
CA ARG A 4 17.26 -15.65 12.57
C ARG A 4 15.93 -15.67 13.34
N TYR A 5 15.29 -14.51 13.52
CA TYR A 5 14.08 -14.36 14.34
C TYR A 5 12.83 -14.03 13.52
N GLN A 6 12.93 -14.06 12.20
CA GLN A 6 11.81 -13.81 11.32
C GLN A 6 11.02 -15.09 11.07
N THR A 7 9.71 -15.04 11.28
CA THR A 7 8.80 -16.06 10.74
C THR A 7 8.46 -15.73 9.29
N LYS A 8 8.15 -16.76 8.50
CA LYS A 8 7.79 -16.59 7.08
C LYS A 8 6.54 -15.73 6.96
N GLU A 9 5.54 -15.97 7.81
CA GLU A 9 4.25 -15.28 7.83
C GLU A 9 4.43 -13.79 8.11
N MET A 10 5.21 -13.43 9.14
CA MET A 10 5.43 -12.04 9.50
C MET A 10 6.28 -11.30 8.46
N SER A 11 7.32 -11.96 7.92
CA SER A 11 8.13 -11.38 6.83
C SER A 11 7.34 -11.16 5.53
N ASN A 12 6.29 -11.96 5.27
CA ASN A 12 5.47 -11.80 4.07
C ASN A 12 4.60 -10.53 4.08
N ILE A 13 4.26 -10.00 5.26
CA ILE A 13 3.48 -8.76 5.39
C ILE A 13 4.34 -7.54 5.74
N PHE A 14 5.48 -7.74 6.39
CA PHE A 14 6.46 -6.70 6.70
C PHE A 14 7.60 -6.67 5.68
N ASN A 15 7.26 -6.47 4.41
CA ASN A 15 8.21 -6.21 3.32
C ASN A 15 7.68 -5.11 2.39
N ASP A 16 8.56 -4.57 1.54
CA ASP A 16 8.24 -3.43 0.70
C ASP A 16 7.20 -3.73 -0.38
N GLU A 17 7.20 -4.93 -0.98
CA GLU A 17 6.17 -5.30 -1.95
C GLU A 17 4.78 -5.26 -1.29
N TYR A 18 4.67 -5.80 -0.08
CA TYR A 18 3.42 -5.80 0.67
C TYR A 18 3.00 -4.40 1.13
N LYS A 19 3.96 -3.59 1.58
CA LYS A 19 3.75 -2.16 1.90
C LYS A 19 3.15 -1.42 0.71
N LEU A 20 3.76 -1.52 -0.48
CA LEU A 20 3.28 -0.85 -1.69
C LEU A 20 1.93 -1.41 -2.16
N LYS A 21 1.70 -2.71 -1.99
CA LYS A 21 0.38 -3.32 -2.22
C LYS A 21 -0.70 -2.72 -1.33
N LYS A 22 -0.40 -2.47 -0.05
CA LYS A 22 -1.31 -1.82 0.90
C LYS A 22 -1.53 -0.35 0.58
N TRP A 23 -0.50 0.36 0.13
CA TRP A 23 -0.66 1.74 -0.35
C TRP A 23 -1.58 1.80 -1.57
N LEU A 24 -1.39 0.94 -2.57
CA LEU A 24 -2.31 0.84 -3.72
C LEU A 24 -3.74 0.50 -3.31
N PHE A 25 -3.90 -0.37 -2.29
CA PHE A 25 -5.21 -0.71 -1.78
C PHE A 25 -5.92 0.51 -1.17
N VAL A 26 -5.22 1.30 -0.34
CA VAL A 26 -5.78 2.52 0.25
C VAL A 26 -6.15 3.54 -0.84
N GLU A 27 -5.24 3.83 -1.77
CA GLU A 27 -5.51 4.72 -2.92
C GLU A 27 -6.72 4.27 -3.73
N LYS A 28 -6.86 2.96 -3.96
CA LYS A 28 -8.01 2.40 -4.67
C LYS A 28 -9.30 2.68 -3.92
N VAL A 29 -9.34 2.42 -2.62
CA VAL A 29 -10.54 2.61 -1.79
C VAL A 29 -10.93 4.07 -1.75
N VAL A 30 -9.95 4.99 -1.59
CA VAL A 30 -10.22 6.43 -1.65
C VAL A 30 -10.78 6.81 -3.02
N ALA A 31 -10.13 6.40 -4.12
CA ALA A 31 -10.61 6.68 -5.46
C ALA A 31 -12.04 6.14 -5.68
N GLU A 32 -12.38 4.95 -5.17
CA GLU A 32 -13.73 4.40 -5.25
C GLU A 32 -14.75 5.27 -4.51
N VAL A 33 -14.41 5.77 -3.32
CA VAL A 33 -15.28 6.68 -2.55
C VAL A 33 -15.43 8.04 -3.25
N GLU A 34 -14.35 8.60 -3.76
CA GLU A 34 -14.36 9.89 -4.49
C GLU A 34 -15.14 9.79 -5.80
N GLU A 35 -15.04 8.68 -6.52
CA GLU A 35 -15.82 8.40 -7.73
C GLU A 35 -17.31 8.25 -7.45
N ASN A 36 -17.66 7.62 -6.32
CA ASN A 36 -19.04 7.41 -5.91
C ASN A 36 -19.70 8.70 -5.37
N THR A 37 -18.91 9.58 -4.76
CA THR A 37 -19.38 10.89 -4.26
C THR A 37 -19.31 12.00 -5.31
N GLY A 38 -18.70 11.74 -6.48
CA GLY A 38 -18.61 12.68 -7.59
C GLY A 38 -17.49 13.73 -7.46
N ILE A 39 -16.54 13.51 -6.55
CA ILE A 39 -15.36 14.37 -6.36
C ILE A 39 -14.42 14.24 -7.56
N ILE A 40 -14.22 13.02 -8.06
CA ILE A 40 -13.42 12.73 -9.27
C ILE A 40 -14.22 11.95 -10.31
N PRO A 41 -13.86 12.01 -11.61
CA PRO A 41 -14.47 11.18 -12.64
C PRO A 41 -14.21 9.67 -12.43
N LYS A 42 -15.18 8.84 -12.82
CA LYS A 42 -15.08 7.37 -12.73
C LYS A 42 -13.91 6.79 -13.54
N GLY A 43 -13.24 5.78 -12.99
CA GLY A 43 -12.33 4.89 -13.73
C GLY A 43 -10.95 4.73 -13.12
N LEU A 44 -10.52 5.63 -12.23
CA LEU A 44 -9.25 5.52 -11.51
C LEU A 44 -9.22 4.27 -10.61
N SER A 45 -10.27 4.02 -9.83
CA SER A 45 -10.39 2.86 -8.93
C SER A 45 -10.24 1.52 -9.68
N LYS A 46 -10.84 1.44 -10.88
CA LYS A 46 -10.73 0.30 -11.79
C LYS A 46 -9.31 0.14 -12.34
N LYS A 47 -8.64 1.23 -12.70
CA LYS A 47 -7.24 1.17 -13.16
C LYS A 47 -6.30 0.74 -12.05
N LEU A 48 -6.46 1.29 -10.84
CA LEU A 48 -5.66 0.93 -9.67
C LEU A 48 -5.74 -0.57 -9.35
N SER A 49 -6.88 -1.21 -9.63
CA SER A 49 -7.05 -2.66 -9.46
C SER A 49 -6.21 -3.51 -10.43
N ASN A 50 -5.71 -2.95 -11.52
CA ASN A 50 -5.01 -3.67 -12.59
C ASN A 50 -3.50 -3.38 -12.63
N ILE A 51 -2.99 -2.53 -11.74
CA ILE A 51 -1.58 -2.18 -11.70
C ILE A 51 -0.87 -2.83 -10.51
N ILE A 52 0.44 -2.99 -10.66
CA ILE A 52 1.35 -3.43 -9.60
C ILE A 52 2.46 -2.39 -9.55
N VAL A 53 2.79 -1.86 -8.38
CA VAL A 53 3.96 -0.99 -8.19
C VAL A 53 5.08 -1.81 -7.58
N LYS A 54 6.26 -1.75 -8.19
CA LYS A 54 7.42 -2.56 -7.80
C LYS A 54 8.37 -1.73 -6.92
N PRO A 55 8.91 -2.26 -5.81
CA PRO A 55 9.84 -1.53 -4.95
C PRO A 55 11.05 -1.00 -5.69
N GLU A 56 11.60 -1.73 -6.65
CA GLU A 56 12.79 -1.32 -7.40
C GLU A 56 12.55 0.02 -8.11
N ARG A 57 11.37 0.19 -8.72
CA ARG A 57 11.03 1.43 -9.43
C ARG A 57 10.82 2.60 -8.46
N VAL A 58 10.23 2.33 -7.30
CA VAL A 58 10.05 3.34 -6.26
C VAL A 58 11.42 3.81 -5.76
N TYR A 59 12.35 2.90 -5.50
CA TYR A 59 13.70 3.24 -5.05
C TYR A 59 14.51 4.03 -6.07
N GLU A 60 14.36 3.75 -7.36
CA GLU A 60 14.98 4.55 -8.42
C GLU A 60 14.52 6.00 -8.38
N ILE A 61 13.21 6.21 -8.21
CA ILE A 61 12.61 7.55 -8.18
C ILE A 61 12.95 8.25 -6.86
N GLU A 62 12.93 7.53 -5.74
CA GLU A 62 13.22 8.04 -4.41
C GLU A 62 14.63 8.63 -4.29
N LYS A 63 15.62 8.07 -5.00
CA LYS A 63 16.97 8.64 -5.10
C LYS A 63 16.99 10.08 -5.61
N VAL A 64 15.97 10.48 -6.37
CA VAL A 64 15.82 11.83 -6.92
C VAL A 64 14.88 12.67 -6.06
N THR A 65 13.76 12.10 -5.62
CA THR A 65 12.74 12.86 -4.86
C THR A 65 13.07 13.04 -3.39
N ASN A 66 13.95 12.18 -2.83
CA ASN A 66 14.20 12.04 -1.38
C ASN A 66 12.91 11.91 -0.55
N HIS A 67 11.88 11.33 -1.15
CA HIS A 67 10.57 11.16 -0.54
C HIS A 67 9.86 9.94 -1.14
N ASP A 68 9.65 8.92 -0.32
CA ASP A 68 9.08 7.62 -0.63
C ASP A 68 7.63 7.68 -1.17
N VAL A 69 6.73 8.44 -0.54
CA VAL A 69 5.34 8.60 -1.01
C VAL A 69 5.32 9.27 -2.38
N ILE A 70 6.08 10.33 -2.59
CA ILE A 70 6.17 10.97 -3.92
C ILE A 70 6.70 9.98 -4.96
N ALA A 71 7.72 9.20 -4.60
CA ALA A 71 8.29 8.20 -5.48
C ALA A 71 7.28 7.09 -5.84
N PHE A 72 6.52 6.61 -4.87
CA PHE A 72 5.42 5.68 -5.08
C PHE A 72 4.34 6.25 -6.01
N LEU A 73 3.88 7.48 -5.76
CA LEU A 73 2.85 8.12 -6.57
C LEU A 73 3.31 8.32 -8.01
N GLN A 74 4.58 8.69 -8.22
CA GLN A 74 5.16 8.77 -9.57
C GLN A 74 5.21 7.40 -10.25
N ALA A 75 5.72 6.36 -9.56
CA ALA A 75 5.77 5.00 -10.09
C ALA A 75 4.36 4.44 -10.43
N ALA A 76 3.34 4.79 -9.65
CA ALA A 76 1.96 4.44 -9.91
C ALA A 76 1.40 5.19 -11.13
N ARG A 77 1.64 6.51 -11.21
CA ARG A 77 1.15 7.38 -12.30
C ARG A 77 1.66 6.94 -13.68
N GLU A 78 2.88 6.42 -13.77
CA GLU A 78 3.44 5.83 -15.00
C GLU A 78 2.52 4.75 -15.61
N LYS A 79 1.69 4.10 -14.79
CA LYS A 79 0.80 3.00 -15.20
C LYS A 79 -0.66 3.41 -15.36
N LEU A 80 -1.04 4.60 -14.89
CA LEU A 80 -2.44 5.04 -14.81
C LEU A 80 -2.87 5.92 -16.01
N GLY A 81 -1.91 6.50 -16.73
CA GLY A 81 -2.21 7.41 -17.84
C GLY A 81 -2.89 8.69 -17.36
N LYS A 82 -3.89 9.19 -18.11
CA LYS A 82 -4.53 10.50 -17.87
C LYS A 82 -5.26 10.58 -16.52
N GLU A 83 -5.78 9.46 -16.05
CA GLU A 83 -6.53 9.32 -14.80
C GLU A 83 -5.62 9.44 -13.59
N GLY A 84 -4.32 9.19 -13.73
CA GLY A 84 -3.33 9.33 -12.67
C GLY A 84 -3.19 10.76 -12.11
N LYS A 85 -3.76 11.77 -12.78
CA LYS A 85 -3.83 13.14 -12.25
C LYS A 85 -4.68 13.26 -10.98
N TRP A 86 -5.62 12.34 -10.79
CA TRP A 86 -6.50 12.28 -9.62
C TRP A 86 -5.95 11.36 -8.52
N LEU A 87 -4.84 10.66 -8.77
CA LEU A 87 -4.21 9.83 -7.75
C LEU A 87 -3.78 10.68 -6.56
N HIS A 88 -4.14 10.27 -5.35
CA HIS A 88 -3.84 10.96 -4.10
C HIS A 88 -4.42 12.38 -4.02
N PHE A 89 -5.58 12.61 -4.66
CA PHE A 89 -6.24 13.91 -4.63
C PHE A 89 -6.80 14.19 -3.22
N GLY A 90 -6.56 15.40 -2.69
CA GLY A 90 -7.09 15.82 -1.38
C GLY A 90 -6.46 15.14 -0.16
N LEU A 91 -5.51 14.21 -0.35
CA LEU A 91 -4.83 13.48 0.72
C LEU A 91 -3.46 14.07 1.07
N THR A 92 -3.03 13.80 2.28
CA THR A 92 -1.65 13.95 2.73
C THR A 92 -0.93 12.60 2.75
N SER A 93 0.40 12.63 2.84
CA SER A 93 1.23 11.42 2.95
C SER A 93 0.80 10.49 4.09
N TYR A 94 0.39 11.06 5.24
CA TYR A 94 0.03 10.26 6.42
C TYR A 94 -1.34 9.58 6.29
N ASP A 95 -2.28 10.15 5.54
CA ASP A 95 -3.56 9.49 5.24
C ASP A 95 -3.33 8.14 4.53
N LEU A 96 -2.30 8.09 3.69
CA LEU A 96 -1.86 6.86 3.02
C LEU A 96 -1.03 5.96 3.94
N VAL A 97 0.05 6.50 4.50
CA VAL A 97 1.07 5.73 5.22
C VAL A 97 0.49 5.09 6.48
N ASP A 98 -0.20 5.87 7.31
CA ASP A 98 -0.69 5.39 8.61
C ASP A 98 -1.83 4.40 8.42
N THR A 99 -2.77 4.69 7.53
CA THR A 99 -3.88 3.78 7.22
C THR A 99 -3.36 2.44 6.71
N ALA A 100 -2.43 2.45 5.75
CA ALA A 100 -1.86 1.22 5.23
C ALA A 100 -1.05 0.45 6.29
N PHE A 101 -0.30 1.16 7.14
CA PHE A 101 0.48 0.53 8.19
C PHE A 101 -0.40 -0.12 9.26
N VAL A 102 -1.49 0.53 9.66
CA VAL A 102 -2.49 -0.05 10.57
C VAL A 102 -3.09 -1.32 9.99
N LEU A 103 -3.39 -1.36 8.69
CA LEU A 103 -3.86 -2.59 8.03
C LEU A 103 -2.83 -3.73 8.10
N ILE A 104 -1.54 -3.44 7.97
CA ILE A 104 -0.47 -4.43 8.13
C ILE A 104 -0.37 -4.90 9.59
N ILE A 105 -0.50 -3.99 10.55
CA ILE A 105 -0.49 -4.34 11.99
C ILE A 105 -1.64 -5.27 12.33
N ILE A 106 -2.86 -4.99 11.85
CA ILE A 106 -4.04 -5.83 12.09
C ILE A 106 -3.76 -7.26 11.59
N GLU A 107 -3.24 -7.42 10.37
CA GLU A 107 -2.86 -8.73 9.85
C GLU A 107 -1.74 -9.40 10.64
N GLY A 108 -0.79 -8.60 11.16
CA GLY A 108 0.25 -9.10 12.07
C GLY A 108 -0.34 -9.62 13.39
N VAL A 109 -1.34 -8.93 13.93
CA VAL A 109 -2.08 -9.40 15.12
C VAL A 109 -2.81 -10.70 14.82
N ASP A 110 -3.47 -10.81 13.66
CA ASP A 110 -4.14 -12.05 13.25
C ASP A 110 -3.17 -13.24 13.15
N ILE A 111 -1.96 -13.01 12.61
CA ILE A 111 -0.89 -14.00 12.58
C ILE A 111 -0.50 -14.41 14.02
N ILE A 112 -0.29 -13.45 14.92
CA ILE A 112 0.09 -13.73 16.31
C ILE A 112 -1.00 -14.55 17.01
N LEU A 113 -2.27 -14.15 16.88
CA LEU A 113 -3.39 -14.85 17.51
C LEU A 113 -3.51 -16.30 17.01
N LYS A 114 -3.27 -16.52 15.72
CA LYS A 114 -3.28 -17.87 15.13
C LYS A 114 -2.19 -18.78 15.73
N PHE A 115 -0.98 -18.28 15.94
CA PHE A 115 0.15 -19.09 16.41
C PHE A 115 0.25 -19.21 17.94
N CYS A 116 0.06 -18.11 18.67
CA CYS A 116 0.31 -18.07 20.11
C CYS A 116 -0.85 -18.64 20.95
N ILE A 117 -2.10 -18.47 20.53
CA ILE A 117 -3.24 -18.90 21.35
C ILE A 117 -3.61 -20.35 21.05
N TRP A 118 -3.59 -20.76 19.79
CA TRP A 118 -4.07 -22.09 19.40
C TRP A 118 -2.97 -23.14 19.33
N GLY A 119 -1.71 -22.75 19.08
CA GLY A 119 -0.58 -23.69 18.99
C GLY A 119 0.09 -24.05 20.31
N ILE A 120 -0.24 -23.37 21.41
CA ILE A 120 0.28 -23.66 22.76
C ILE A 120 -0.73 -24.47 23.59
N ILE A 121 -2.02 -24.42 23.23
CA ILE A 121 -3.13 -25.07 23.98
C ILE A 121 -3.47 -26.47 23.40
N THR A 122 -2.89 -26.86 22.27
CA THR A 122 -3.00 -28.21 21.68
C THR A 122 -1.66 -28.92 21.68
#